data_AF-A0AA88H0Z5-F1
#
_entry.id   AF-A0AA88H0Z5-F1
#
_cell.length_a   1.000
_cell.length_b   1.000
_cell.length_c   1.000
_cell.angle_alpha   90.00
_cell.angle_beta   90.00
_cell.angle_gamma   90.00
#
_symmetry.space_group_name_H-M   'P 1'
#
loop_
_entity.id
_entity.type
_entity.pdbx_description
1 polymer ?
#
loop_
_entity_poly.entity_id
_entity_poly.type
_entity_poly.pdbx_seq_one_letter_code
_entity_poly.pdbx_strand_id
1 'polypeptide(L)'
;MGRQRFDKIKSFLHFNDNSKAKKPGEQGFDKLYKIRPFLGHICSKFLEVTPEEHHSIDEQMIPFKGRSNLRQYLPKKPTKWGIKVFTRAGVSGFVHDFEVYQGKGTLGEDDIEPDLGVGGNIVLRLISTLPEKMNYKIYFDNWFSSLKLMSLLKIKGFPCIGTLNKARLKGCPLLTDGEMKKRERGTSDYRTDIHSGVIVVKWLDNNTVCLASTYAGITPQDTCRRWNVKDKSRVEVSRPAIVYEYNRHMGGVDLADMLVEIKAKKPGEQGFDKLYKIRPFLGHICSKFLEVTPEEHHSIDEQMIPFKGRSNLRQYLPKKPTKWGIKVFTRAGVSGFVHDFEVYQGKGTLGEDDIEPDLGVGGNIVLRLISTLPEKMNYKIYFDNWFSSLKLMSLLKIKGFPCIGTLNKARLKGCPLLTDGEMKKRERGTSDYRTDIHSGVIVVKWLDNNTVCLASTYAGITPQDTCRRWNVKVKSRVEVSRPVIVYEYNRHMGGVDLADMLVE
;
A
#
# COMPACT_ATOMS: atom_id res chain seq x y z
N MET A 1 -27.02 12.41 7.60
CA MET A 1 -28.26 12.07 6.87
C MET A 1 -28.93 10.91 7.61
N GLY A 2 -30.23 10.99 7.89
CA GLY A 2 -30.97 9.86 8.49
C GLY A 2 -31.22 8.74 7.48
N ARG A 3 -31.39 7.50 7.95
CA ARG A 3 -31.59 6.30 7.11
C ARG A 3 -32.72 6.45 6.10
N GLN A 4 -33.89 6.89 6.55
CA GLN A 4 -35.07 7.08 5.68
C GLN A 4 -34.81 8.10 4.56
N ARG A 5 -34.09 9.20 4.87
CA ARG A 5 -33.73 10.20 3.86
C ARG A 5 -32.75 9.63 2.84
N PHE A 6 -31.79 8.81 3.28
CA PHE A 6 -30.85 8.13 2.41
C PHE A 6 -31.56 7.15 1.46
N ASP A 7 -32.46 6.31 2.00
CA ASP A 7 -33.23 5.35 1.19
C ASP A 7 -34.13 6.06 0.17
N LYS A 8 -34.77 7.18 0.56
CA LYS A 8 -35.56 8.02 -0.35
C LYS A 8 -34.70 8.64 -1.46
N ILE A 9 -33.53 9.17 -1.14
CA ILE A 9 -32.63 9.72 -2.18
C ILE A 9 -32.19 8.61 -3.14
N LYS A 10 -31.84 7.43 -2.61
CA LYS A 10 -31.40 6.28 -3.40
C LYS A 10 -32.46 5.81 -4.39
N SER A 11 -33.75 5.92 -4.06
CA SER A 11 -34.84 5.51 -4.96
C SER A 11 -35.10 6.45 -6.14
N PHE A 12 -34.63 7.71 -6.07
CA PHE A 12 -34.84 8.73 -7.10
C PHE A 12 -33.55 9.14 -7.83
N LEU A 13 -32.44 8.44 -7.59
CA LEU A 13 -31.17 8.77 -8.22
C LEU A 13 -31.17 8.34 -9.69
N HIS A 14 -31.02 9.31 -10.59
CA HIS A 14 -30.90 9.11 -12.02
C HIS A 14 -29.67 9.87 -12.55
N PHE A 15 -28.97 9.27 -13.53
CA PHE A 15 -27.79 9.88 -14.17
C PHE A 15 -28.07 10.34 -15.60
N ASN A 16 -29.28 10.08 -16.11
CA ASN A 16 -29.71 10.48 -17.44
C ASN A 16 -31.22 10.74 -17.47
N ASP A 17 -31.67 11.51 -18.45
CA ASP A 17 -33.10 11.76 -18.68
C ASP A 17 -33.74 10.53 -19.32
N ASN A 18 -34.53 9.80 -18.52
CA ASN A 18 -35.20 8.56 -18.94
C ASN A 18 -36.25 8.79 -20.05
N SER A 19 -36.75 10.01 -20.23
CA SER A 19 -37.73 10.31 -21.30
C SER A 19 -37.13 10.19 -22.70
N LYS A 20 -35.80 10.31 -22.81
CA LYS A 20 -35.04 10.21 -24.07
C LYS A 20 -34.46 8.80 -24.30
N ALA A 21 -34.75 7.84 -23.41
CA ALA A 21 -34.25 6.48 -23.54
C ALA A 21 -34.94 5.77 -24.72
N LYS A 22 -34.16 5.39 -25.72
CA LYS A 22 -34.62 4.61 -26.86
C LYS A 22 -35.01 3.19 -26.47
N LYS A 23 -35.93 2.58 -27.21
CA LYS A 23 -36.40 1.20 -26.99
C LYS A 23 -35.51 0.18 -27.71
N PRO A 24 -35.46 -1.09 -27.24
CA PRO A 24 -34.78 -2.15 -27.96
C PRO A 24 -35.29 -2.25 -29.41
N GLY A 25 -34.38 -2.22 -30.39
CA GLY A 25 -34.69 -2.26 -31.82
C GLY A 25 -34.71 -0.90 -32.52
N GLU A 26 -34.66 0.21 -31.78
CA GLU A 26 -34.51 1.56 -32.35
C GLU A 26 -33.03 1.88 -32.64
N GLN A 27 -32.75 2.61 -33.73
CA GLN A 27 -31.39 3.04 -34.07
C GLN A 27 -30.78 3.87 -32.93
N GLY A 28 -29.59 3.51 -32.46
CA GLY A 28 -28.93 4.15 -31.32
C GLY A 28 -29.46 3.72 -29.95
N PHE A 29 -30.14 2.57 -29.86
CA PHE A 29 -30.50 1.95 -28.59
C PHE A 29 -29.24 1.60 -27.78
N ASP A 30 -29.18 2.07 -26.53
CA ASP A 30 -28.08 1.80 -25.59
C ASP A 30 -28.61 1.10 -24.32
N LYS A 31 -28.19 -0.15 -24.08
CA LYS A 31 -28.59 -0.92 -22.88
C LYS A 31 -28.10 -0.28 -21.58
N LEU A 32 -27.07 0.56 -21.64
CA LEU A 32 -26.48 1.26 -20.50
C LEU A 32 -26.90 2.73 -20.43
N TYR A 33 -27.83 3.18 -21.27
CA TYR A 33 -28.24 4.59 -21.40
C TYR A 33 -28.43 5.31 -20.06
N LYS A 34 -29.10 4.65 -19.10
CA LYS A 34 -29.43 5.20 -17.78
C LYS A 34 -28.22 5.54 -16.91
N ILE A 35 -27.08 4.89 -17.16
CA ILE A 35 -25.84 5.06 -16.41
C ILE A 35 -24.67 5.51 -17.29
N ARG A 36 -24.87 5.66 -18.61
CA ARG A 36 -23.83 6.01 -19.58
C ARG A 36 -23.05 7.28 -19.19
N PRO A 37 -23.69 8.38 -18.76
CA PRO A 37 -22.95 9.57 -18.33
C PRO A 37 -22.07 9.31 -17.11
N PHE A 38 -22.55 8.49 -16.17
CA PHE A 38 -21.80 8.11 -14.97
C PHE A 38 -20.60 7.22 -15.31
N LEU A 39 -20.78 6.23 -16.18
CA LEU A 39 -19.68 5.38 -16.65
C LEU A 39 -18.62 6.22 -17.37
N GLY A 40 -19.03 7.09 -18.30
CA GLY A 40 -18.11 7.97 -19.01
C GLY A 40 -17.33 8.90 -18.07
N HIS A 41 -18.00 9.43 -17.04
CA HIS A 41 -17.33 10.24 -16.02
C HIS A 41 -16.27 9.43 -15.24
N ILE A 42 -16.59 8.21 -14.80
CA ILE A 42 -15.63 7.35 -14.11
C ILE A 42 -14.44 7.03 -15.01
N CYS A 43 -14.68 6.61 -16.25
CA CYS A 43 -13.61 6.34 -17.22
C CYS A 43 -12.72 7.57 -17.39
N SER A 44 -13.30 8.77 -17.54
CA SER A 44 -12.52 10.01 -17.66
C SER A 44 -11.60 10.27 -16.46
N LYS A 45 -12.03 9.89 -15.24
CA LYS A 45 -11.23 10.01 -14.02
C LYS A 45 -10.13 8.97 -13.91
N PHE A 46 -10.34 7.77 -14.43
CA PHE A 46 -9.28 6.76 -14.47
C PHE A 46 -8.17 7.13 -15.45
N LEU A 47 -8.54 7.81 -16.55
CA LEU A 47 -7.59 8.32 -17.55
C LEU A 47 -6.75 9.51 -17.07
N GLU A 48 -7.16 10.21 -15.99
CA GLU A 48 -6.33 11.25 -15.36
C GLU A 48 -5.09 10.67 -14.65
N VAL A 49 -5.08 9.36 -14.36
CA VAL A 49 -3.94 8.68 -13.75
C VAL A 49 -2.94 8.26 -14.83
N THR A 50 -1.69 8.67 -14.65
CA THR A 50 -0.58 8.33 -15.57
C THR A 50 -0.53 6.81 -15.81
N PRO A 51 -0.58 6.35 -17.07
CA PRO A 51 -0.52 4.93 -17.37
C PRO A 51 0.82 4.29 -16.98
N GLU A 52 0.76 3.12 -16.35
CA GLU A 52 1.92 2.27 -16.10
C GLU A 52 2.45 1.67 -17.41
N GLU A 53 3.72 1.23 -17.45
CA GLU A 53 4.30 0.65 -18.68
C GLU A 53 3.63 -0.66 -19.11
N HIS A 54 3.21 -1.48 -18.14
CA HIS A 54 2.69 -2.82 -18.37
C HIS A 54 1.20 -2.90 -18.04
N HIS A 55 0.39 -3.37 -19.00
CA HIS A 55 -1.06 -3.45 -18.87
C HIS A 55 -1.57 -4.86 -19.13
N SER A 56 -2.33 -5.40 -18.18
CA SER A 56 -3.13 -6.62 -18.37
C SER A 56 -4.54 -6.27 -18.84
N ILE A 57 -5.06 -7.06 -19.79
CA ILE A 57 -6.45 -7.01 -20.23
C ILE A 57 -7.10 -8.36 -19.93
N ASP A 58 -8.14 -8.31 -19.12
CA ASP A 58 -8.91 -9.48 -18.73
C ASP A 58 -10.34 -9.09 -18.32
N GLU A 59 -11.10 -10.04 -17.80
CA GLU A 59 -12.49 -9.93 -17.44
C GLU A 59 -12.62 -9.80 -15.92
N GLN A 60 -13.35 -8.78 -15.49
CA GLN A 60 -13.75 -8.54 -14.11
C GLN A 60 -15.25 -8.84 -13.93
N MET A 61 -15.62 -9.29 -12.74
CA MET A 61 -17.02 -9.51 -12.36
C MET A 61 -17.45 -8.56 -11.25
N ILE A 62 -18.42 -7.68 -11.55
CA ILE A 62 -19.04 -6.82 -10.54
C ILE A 62 -20.21 -7.58 -9.88
N PRO A 63 -20.17 -7.86 -8.57
CA PRO A 63 -21.23 -8.60 -7.89
C PRO A 63 -22.60 -7.93 -8.04
N PHE A 64 -23.56 -8.65 -8.63
CA PHE A 64 -24.92 -8.13 -8.83
C PHE A 64 -25.96 -9.24 -8.66
N LYS A 65 -26.92 -9.01 -7.75
CA LYS A 65 -27.99 -9.97 -7.41
C LYS A 65 -29.37 -9.59 -7.97
N GLY A 66 -29.50 -8.41 -8.58
CA GLY A 66 -30.77 -7.93 -9.14
C GLY A 66 -31.17 -8.67 -10.42
N ARG A 67 -32.36 -8.35 -10.92
CA ARG A 67 -32.83 -8.79 -12.24
C ARG A 67 -32.29 -7.81 -13.29
N SER A 68 -31.45 -8.29 -14.20
CA SER A 68 -30.92 -7.53 -15.33
C SER A 68 -30.53 -8.49 -16.46
N ASN A 69 -30.76 -8.09 -17.70
CA ASN A 69 -30.33 -8.84 -18.89
C ASN A 69 -28.81 -8.81 -19.11
N LEU A 70 -28.11 -7.91 -18.40
CA LEU A 70 -26.65 -7.80 -18.41
C LEU A 70 -25.98 -8.78 -17.44
N ARG A 71 -26.76 -9.47 -16.61
CA ARG A 71 -26.24 -10.43 -15.63
C ARG A 71 -25.64 -11.63 -16.35
N GLN A 72 -24.39 -11.93 -16.04
CA GLN A 72 -23.62 -13.05 -16.58
C GLN A 72 -23.26 -14.05 -15.47
N TYR A 73 -22.97 -15.29 -15.90
CA TYR A 73 -22.41 -16.33 -15.06
C TYR A 73 -20.99 -16.70 -15.53
N LEU A 74 -19.99 -16.49 -14.67
CA LEU A 74 -18.61 -16.91 -14.92
C LEU A 74 -18.18 -17.95 -13.87
N PRO A 75 -18.16 -19.25 -14.20
CA PRO A 75 -17.97 -20.32 -13.21
C PRO A 75 -16.59 -20.30 -12.53
N LYS A 76 -15.57 -19.73 -13.20
CA LYS A 76 -14.17 -19.71 -12.74
C LYS A 76 -13.81 -18.50 -11.88
N LYS A 77 -14.69 -17.49 -11.76
CA LYS A 77 -14.44 -16.31 -10.92
C LYS A 77 -14.97 -16.51 -9.49
N PRO A 78 -14.37 -15.90 -8.46
CA PRO A 78 -14.82 -16.03 -7.06
C PRO A 78 -16.28 -15.60 -6.90
N THR A 79 -16.61 -14.42 -7.42
CA THR A 79 -17.99 -14.00 -7.65
C THR A 79 -18.47 -14.56 -8.98
N LYS A 80 -19.33 -15.59 -8.96
CA LYS A 80 -19.79 -16.26 -10.19
C LYS A 80 -20.92 -15.54 -10.94
N TRP A 81 -21.75 -14.76 -10.23
CA TRP A 81 -22.91 -14.07 -10.80
C TRP A 81 -22.77 -12.56 -10.63
N GLY A 82 -22.91 -11.82 -11.73
CA GLY A 82 -22.80 -10.37 -11.68
C GLY A 82 -22.83 -9.73 -13.06
N ILE A 83 -22.29 -8.51 -13.17
CA ILE A 83 -22.09 -7.82 -14.45
C ILE A 83 -20.64 -8.05 -14.90
N LYS A 84 -20.47 -8.66 -16.07
CA LYS A 84 -19.16 -8.87 -16.69
C LYS A 84 -18.64 -7.54 -17.27
N VAL A 85 -17.37 -7.25 -17.02
CA VAL A 85 -16.68 -6.05 -17.51
C VAL A 85 -15.32 -6.46 -18.06
N PHE A 86 -14.98 -6.01 -19.26
CA PHE A 86 -13.62 -6.12 -19.79
C PHE A 86 -12.79 -4.97 -19.23
N THR A 87 -11.58 -5.24 -18.75
CA THR A 87 -10.83 -4.31 -17.92
C THR A 87 -9.38 -4.26 -18.37
N ARG A 88 -8.82 -3.06 -18.47
CA ARG A 88 -7.38 -2.81 -18.63
C ARG A 88 -6.83 -2.29 -17.30
N ALA A 89 -5.89 -3.04 -16.71
CA ALA A 89 -5.28 -2.70 -15.43
C ALA A 89 -3.74 -2.69 -15.51
N GLY A 90 -3.11 -1.79 -14.76
CA GLY A 90 -1.66 -1.74 -14.57
C GLY A 90 -1.15 -2.83 -13.62
N VAL A 91 0.16 -2.91 -13.39
CA VAL A 91 0.76 -3.91 -12.49
C VAL A 91 0.44 -3.62 -11.02
N SER A 92 0.10 -2.38 -10.68
CA SER A 92 -0.41 -2.01 -9.35
C SER A 92 -1.82 -2.55 -9.05
N GLY A 93 -2.53 -3.05 -10.07
CA GLY A 93 -3.96 -3.37 -9.99
C GLY A 93 -4.86 -2.15 -10.18
N PHE A 94 -4.32 -0.97 -10.50
CA PHE A 94 -5.13 0.18 -10.88
C PHE A 94 -5.83 -0.06 -12.23
N VAL A 95 -7.14 0.15 -12.26
CA VAL A 95 -7.95 0.05 -13.48
C VAL A 95 -7.87 1.36 -14.25
N HIS A 96 -7.23 1.33 -15.43
CA HIS A 96 -7.10 2.52 -16.29
C HIS A 96 -8.28 2.69 -17.24
N ASP A 97 -8.85 1.59 -17.70
CA ASP A 97 -9.98 1.62 -18.63
C ASP A 97 -10.81 0.35 -18.51
N PHE A 98 -12.09 0.43 -18.87
CA PHE A 98 -12.99 -0.71 -18.82
C PHE A 98 -14.18 -0.56 -19.77
N GLU A 99 -14.74 -1.71 -20.16
CA GLU A 99 -15.94 -1.77 -20.97
C GLU A 99 -16.92 -2.81 -20.45
N VAL A 100 -18.17 -2.41 -20.23
CA VAL A 100 -19.22 -3.29 -19.74
C VAL A 100 -19.69 -4.23 -20.86
N TYR A 101 -19.72 -5.53 -20.59
CA TYR A 101 -20.22 -6.51 -21.55
C TYR A 101 -21.75 -6.42 -21.67
N GLN A 102 -22.23 -6.25 -22.91
CA GLN A 102 -23.65 -6.04 -23.22
C GLN A 102 -24.30 -7.24 -23.94
N GLY A 103 -23.56 -8.34 -24.15
CA GLY A 103 -24.00 -9.43 -25.02
C GLY A 103 -23.90 -9.05 -26.50
N LYS A 104 -24.92 -9.41 -27.30
CA LYS A 104 -25.08 -8.87 -28.66
C LYS A 104 -25.24 -7.33 -28.58
N GLY A 105 -24.37 -6.58 -29.27
CA GLY A 105 -24.26 -5.12 -29.17
C GLY A 105 -23.21 -4.62 -28.16
N THR A 106 -22.24 -5.45 -27.75
CA THR A 106 -21.07 -4.97 -26.99
C THR A 106 -20.15 -4.13 -27.88
N LEU A 107 -19.93 -4.61 -29.11
CA LEU A 107 -19.34 -3.84 -30.20
C LEU A 107 -20.51 -3.19 -30.95
N GLY A 108 -20.43 -1.89 -31.23
CA GLY A 108 -21.51 -1.13 -31.87
C GLY A 108 -21.79 -1.63 -33.29
N GLU A 109 -22.97 -1.32 -33.83
CA GLU A 109 -23.29 -1.64 -35.23
C GLU A 109 -22.53 -0.73 -36.23
N ASP A 110 -22.10 0.46 -35.77
CA ASP A 110 -21.34 1.45 -36.56
C ASP A 110 -19.82 1.32 -36.41
N ASP A 111 -19.35 0.34 -35.64
CA ASP A 111 -17.92 0.10 -35.44
C ASP A 111 -17.34 -0.55 -36.71
N ILE A 112 -16.71 0.27 -37.57
CA ILE A 112 -15.86 -0.18 -38.69
C ILE A 112 -14.58 -0.77 -38.08
N GLU A 113 -14.71 -1.90 -37.40
CA GLU A 113 -13.61 -2.56 -36.74
C GLU A 113 -12.88 -3.47 -37.73
N PRO A 114 -11.54 -3.59 -37.61
CA PRO A 114 -10.81 -4.59 -38.35
C PRO A 114 -11.34 -5.99 -38.00
N ASP A 115 -11.29 -6.91 -38.96
CA ASP A 115 -11.71 -8.30 -38.78
C ASP A 115 -10.73 -9.05 -37.83
N LEU A 116 -10.82 -8.78 -36.52
CA LEU A 116 -10.01 -9.40 -35.46
C LEU A 116 -10.84 -10.31 -34.53
N GLY A 117 -12.16 -10.32 -34.75
CA GLY A 117 -13.13 -10.93 -33.85
C GLY A 117 -13.34 -10.13 -32.57
N VAL A 118 -14.36 -10.52 -31.80
CA VAL A 118 -14.84 -9.76 -30.65
C VAL A 118 -13.73 -9.46 -29.63
N GLY A 119 -12.91 -10.46 -29.30
CA GLY A 119 -11.83 -10.31 -28.31
C GLY A 119 -10.74 -9.33 -28.77
N GLY A 120 -10.34 -9.38 -30.04
CA GLY A 120 -9.32 -8.46 -30.56
C GLY A 120 -9.81 -7.02 -30.63
N ASN A 121 -11.07 -6.82 -30.97
CA ASN A 121 -11.68 -5.50 -31.03
C ASN A 121 -11.84 -4.86 -29.65
N ILE A 122 -12.23 -5.64 -28.63
CA ILE A 122 -12.22 -5.18 -27.23
C ILE A 122 -10.82 -4.73 -26.80
N VAL A 123 -9.78 -5.49 -27.14
CA VAL A 123 -8.39 -5.10 -26.85
C VAL A 123 -8.07 -3.75 -27.51
N LEU A 124 -8.40 -3.57 -28.79
CA LEU A 124 -8.16 -2.29 -29.49
C LEU A 124 -8.89 -1.11 -28.83
N ARG A 125 -10.14 -1.29 -28.39
CA ARG A 125 -10.90 -0.23 -27.73
C ARG A 125 -10.31 0.13 -26.38
N LEU A 126 -9.95 -0.86 -25.56
CA LEU A 126 -9.36 -0.64 -24.24
C LEU A 126 -7.97 0.03 -24.30
N ILE A 127 -7.19 -0.19 -25.36
CA ILE A 127 -5.90 0.48 -25.55
C ILE A 127 -5.99 1.79 -26.33
N SER A 128 -7.15 2.14 -26.89
CA SER A 128 -7.32 3.38 -27.68
C SER A 128 -7.04 4.64 -26.87
N THR A 129 -7.13 4.53 -25.54
CA THR A 129 -6.82 5.59 -24.58
C THR A 129 -5.33 5.68 -24.21
N LEU A 130 -4.48 4.82 -24.76
CA LEU A 130 -3.02 4.89 -24.64
C LEU A 130 -2.38 5.59 -25.85
N PRO A 131 -1.34 6.42 -25.65
CA PRO A 131 -0.60 6.95 -26.77
C PRO A 131 0.21 5.85 -27.47
N GLU A 132 0.12 5.82 -28.81
CA GLU A 132 0.85 4.88 -29.65
C GLU A 132 2.37 5.13 -29.58
N LYS A 133 3.16 4.07 -29.84
CA LYS A 133 4.64 4.12 -29.94
C LYS A 133 5.38 4.60 -28.69
N MET A 134 4.73 4.52 -27.52
CA MET A 134 5.31 4.86 -26.21
C MET A 134 5.77 3.64 -25.40
N ASN A 135 5.89 2.47 -26.05
CA ASN A 135 6.37 1.22 -25.45
C ASN A 135 5.49 0.64 -24.34
N TYR A 136 4.19 0.98 -24.32
CA TYR A 136 3.20 0.33 -23.45
C TYR A 136 3.02 -1.13 -23.85
N LYS A 137 3.21 -2.04 -22.88
CA LYS A 137 3.20 -3.49 -23.10
C LYS A 137 1.86 -4.08 -22.68
N ILE A 138 1.24 -4.84 -23.57
CA ILE A 138 -0.12 -5.35 -23.39
C ILE A 138 -0.10 -6.88 -23.21
N TYR A 139 -0.74 -7.35 -22.15
CA TYR A 139 -0.84 -8.77 -21.80
C TYR A 139 -2.30 -9.19 -21.78
N PHE A 140 -2.63 -10.31 -22.43
CA PHE A 140 -4.00 -10.80 -22.48
C PHE A 140 -4.09 -12.32 -22.61
N ASP A 141 -5.21 -12.88 -22.20
CA ASP A 141 -5.42 -14.33 -22.22
C ASP A 141 -5.79 -14.87 -23.63
N ASN A 142 -6.09 -16.17 -23.70
CA ASN A 142 -6.42 -16.82 -24.96
C ASN A 142 -7.79 -16.48 -25.54
N TRP A 143 -8.70 -15.89 -24.76
CA TRP A 143 -10.00 -15.46 -25.27
C TRP A 143 -9.80 -14.28 -26.23
N PHE A 144 -8.98 -13.32 -25.80
CA PHE A 144 -8.62 -12.12 -26.58
C PHE A 144 -7.59 -12.38 -27.69
N SER A 145 -6.68 -13.34 -27.50
CA SER A 145 -5.48 -13.47 -28.35
C SER A 145 -5.70 -14.01 -29.76
N SER A 146 -5.20 -13.31 -30.78
CA SER A 146 -5.00 -13.84 -32.14
C SER A 146 -3.69 -13.33 -32.75
N LEU A 147 -3.10 -14.08 -33.68
CA LEU A 147 -1.87 -13.65 -34.36
C LEU A 147 -2.10 -12.35 -35.16
N LYS A 148 -3.27 -12.21 -35.79
CA LYS A 148 -3.66 -11.00 -36.53
C LYS A 148 -3.73 -9.76 -35.61
N LEU A 149 -4.29 -9.91 -34.41
CA LEU A 149 -4.30 -8.85 -33.39
C LEU A 149 -2.86 -8.47 -33.00
N MET A 150 -2.02 -9.45 -32.67
CA MET A 150 -0.64 -9.18 -32.23
C MET A 150 0.19 -8.45 -33.29
N SER A 151 0.06 -8.84 -34.57
CA SER A 151 0.70 -8.14 -35.67
C SER A 151 0.24 -6.69 -35.79
N LEU A 152 -1.07 -6.43 -35.63
CA LEU A 152 -1.62 -5.07 -35.65
C LEU A 152 -1.15 -4.23 -34.45
N LEU A 153 -1.14 -4.80 -33.25
CA LEU A 153 -0.65 -4.11 -32.05
C LEU A 153 0.82 -3.71 -32.21
N LYS A 154 1.64 -4.59 -32.79
CA LYS A 154 3.04 -4.28 -33.10
C LYS A 154 3.16 -3.09 -34.06
N ILE A 155 2.35 -3.04 -35.12
CA ILE A 155 2.32 -1.91 -36.08
C ILE A 155 1.94 -0.60 -35.38
N LYS A 156 1.00 -0.65 -34.44
CA LYS A 156 0.59 0.49 -33.60
C LYS A 156 1.60 0.85 -32.50
N GLY A 157 2.70 0.12 -32.38
CA GLY A 157 3.74 0.38 -31.37
C GLY A 157 3.36 -0.07 -29.96
N PHE A 158 2.48 -1.06 -29.84
CA PHE A 158 2.14 -1.74 -28.59
C PHE A 158 2.74 -3.15 -28.57
N PRO A 159 3.91 -3.35 -27.94
CA PRO A 159 4.42 -4.69 -27.73
C PRO A 159 3.45 -5.52 -26.89
N CYS A 160 3.29 -6.80 -27.20
CA CYS A 160 2.33 -7.63 -26.48
C CYS A 160 2.81 -9.06 -26.24
N ILE A 161 2.21 -9.70 -25.24
CA ILE A 161 2.29 -11.15 -25.00
C ILE A 161 0.89 -11.68 -24.71
N GLY A 162 0.48 -12.76 -25.37
CA GLY A 162 -0.77 -13.42 -25.05
C GLY A 162 -0.68 -14.93 -25.10
N THR A 163 -1.51 -15.60 -24.31
CA THR A 163 -1.67 -17.06 -24.42
C THR A 163 -2.52 -17.38 -25.65
N LEU A 164 -2.19 -18.43 -26.40
CA LEU A 164 -2.94 -18.80 -27.60
C LEU A 164 -3.68 -20.12 -27.43
N ASN A 165 -4.93 -20.13 -27.87
CA ASN A 165 -5.67 -21.37 -28.04
C ASN A 165 -5.07 -22.17 -29.19
N LYS A 166 -4.74 -23.45 -28.94
CA LYS A 166 -4.15 -24.38 -29.93
C LYS A 166 -4.98 -24.48 -31.22
N ALA A 167 -6.30 -24.35 -31.13
CA ALA A 167 -7.17 -24.36 -32.30
C ALA A 167 -6.92 -23.18 -33.25
N ARG A 168 -6.44 -22.04 -32.74
CA ARG A 168 -6.07 -20.85 -33.52
C ARG A 168 -4.67 -20.95 -34.16
N LEU A 169 -3.93 -22.03 -33.90
CA LEU A 169 -2.59 -22.31 -34.44
C LEU A 169 -2.59 -23.39 -35.54
N LYS A 170 -3.76 -23.67 -36.14
CA LYS A 170 -3.86 -24.66 -37.22
C LYS A 170 -2.97 -24.24 -38.40
N GLY A 171 -2.08 -25.14 -38.84
CA GLY A 171 -1.11 -24.88 -39.90
C GLY A 171 0.23 -24.29 -39.42
N CYS A 172 0.37 -23.93 -38.14
CA CYS A 172 1.67 -23.59 -37.58
C CYS A 172 2.50 -24.87 -37.40
N PRO A 173 3.73 -24.96 -37.95
CA PRO A 173 4.53 -26.19 -37.94
C PRO A 173 5.21 -26.43 -36.58
N LEU A 174 4.47 -26.31 -35.47
CA LEU A 174 4.93 -26.62 -34.12
C LEU A 174 4.82 -28.13 -33.83
N LEU A 175 5.67 -28.63 -32.93
CA LEU A 175 5.56 -29.98 -32.39
C LEU A 175 4.16 -30.22 -31.82
N THR A 176 3.63 -31.39 -32.09
CA THR A 176 2.34 -31.85 -31.55
C THR A 176 2.41 -32.03 -30.03
N ASP A 177 1.25 -32.07 -29.37
CA ASP A 177 1.23 -32.34 -27.92
C ASP A 177 1.80 -33.72 -27.57
N GLY A 178 1.64 -34.71 -28.45
CA GLY A 178 2.20 -36.05 -28.28
C GLY A 178 3.73 -36.04 -28.35
N GLU A 179 4.31 -35.33 -29.31
CA GLU A 179 5.76 -35.17 -29.44
C GLU A 179 6.35 -34.38 -28.27
N MET A 180 5.70 -33.30 -27.85
CA MET A 180 6.12 -32.54 -26.68
C MET A 180 6.13 -33.42 -25.43
N LYS A 181 5.07 -34.22 -25.17
CA LYS A 181 4.97 -35.08 -23.99
C LYS A 181 6.04 -36.19 -23.90
N LYS A 182 6.73 -36.50 -24.99
CA LYS A 182 7.88 -37.42 -25.00
C LYS A 182 9.18 -36.75 -24.55
N ARG A 183 9.20 -35.42 -24.46
CA ARG A 183 10.36 -34.63 -24.04
C ARG A 183 10.28 -34.29 -22.56
N GLU A 184 11.40 -33.80 -22.04
CA GLU A 184 11.53 -33.38 -20.65
C GLU A 184 10.67 -32.15 -20.36
N ARG A 185 10.10 -32.10 -19.15
CA ARG A 185 9.35 -30.92 -18.68
C ARG A 185 10.27 -29.69 -18.70
N GLY A 186 9.76 -28.57 -19.19
CA GLY A 186 10.53 -27.35 -19.45
C GLY A 186 10.94 -27.18 -20.91
N THR A 187 10.84 -28.24 -21.72
CA THR A 187 11.13 -28.16 -23.15
C THR A 187 10.20 -27.18 -23.87
N SER A 188 10.78 -26.42 -24.80
CA SER A 188 10.05 -25.48 -25.65
C SER A 188 10.27 -25.76 -27.13
N ASP A 189 9.24 -25.50 -27.93
CA ASP A 189 9.31 -25.43 -29.39
C ASP A 189 8.75 -24.09 -29.85
N TYR A 190 9.25 -23.52 -30.94
CA TYR A 190 8.86 -22.17 -31.35
C TYR A 190 8.96 -21.93 -32.84
N ARG A 191 8.10 -21.04 -33.35
CA ARG A 191 8.18 -20.54 -34.72
C ARG A 191 8.07 -19.03 -34.69
N THR A 192 8.87 -18.36 -35.51
CA THR A 192 8.80 -16.91 -35.70
C THR A 192 8.32 -16.65 -37.11
N ASP A 193 7.25 -15.88 -37.26
CA ASP A 193 6.87 -15.37 -38.56
C ASP A 193 7.82 -14.25 -38.96
N ILE A 194 8.48 -14.40 -40.11
CA ILE A 194 9.51 -13.47 -40.58
C ILE A 194 8.89 -12.12 -40.96
N HIS A 195 7.64 -12.11 -41.44
CA HIS A 195 6.98 -10.89 -41.91
C HIS A 195 6.48 -10.02 -40.75
N SER A 196 5.75 -10.60 -39.80
CA SER A 196 5.28 -9.85 -38.62
C SER A 196 6.34 -9.75 -37.51
N GLY A 197 7.33 -10.64 -37.49
CA GLY A 197 8.26 -10.82 -36.39
C GLY A 197 7.56 -11.22 -35.09
N VAL A 198 6.39 -11.87 -35.17
CA VAL A 198 5.69 -12.47 -34.03
C VAL A 198 6.26 -13.87 -33.80
N ILE A 199 6.68 -14.14 -32.58
CA ILE A 199 7.14 -15.46 -32.15
C ILE A 199 6.00 -16.19 -31.44
N VAL A 200 5.79 -17.46 -31.80
CA VAL A 200 4.92 -18.40 -31.09
C VAL A 200 5.79 -19.41 -30.38
N VAL A 201 5.62 -19.55 -29.07
CA VAL A 201 6.35 -20.50 -28.22
C VAL A 201 5.38 -21.48 -27.59
N LYS A 202 5.66 -22.76 -27.76
CA LYS A 202 4.97 -23.88 -27.11
C LYS A 202 5.87 -24.43 -26.02
N TRP A 203 5.46 -24.30 -24.76
CA TRP A 203 6.23 -24.73 -23.59
C TRP A 203 5.53 -25.90 -22.89
N LEU A 204 6.30 -26.93 -22.51
CA LEU A 204 5.80 -28.09 -21.77
C LEU A 204 5.99 -27.91 -20.27
N ASP A 205 4.88 -27.67 -19.55
CA ASP A 205 4.83 -27.81 -18.10
C ASP A 205 4.18 -29.16 -17.72
N ASN A 206 3.20 -29.19 -16.81
CA ASN A 206 2.35 -30.38 -16.64
C ASN A 206 1.53 -30.65 -17.91
N ASN A 207 1.17 -29.60 -18.63
CA ASN A 207 0.56 -29.62 -19.95
C ASN A 207 1.24 -28.60 -20.85
N THR A 208 1.07 -28.74 -22.17
CA THR A 208 1.60 -27.78 -23.14
C THR A 208 0.78 -26.49 -23.13
N VAL A 209 1.48 -25.35 -23.05
CA VAL A 209 0.92 -24.00 -23.17
C VAL A 209 1.53 -23.33 -24.39
N CYS A 210 0.71 -22.64 -25.18
CA CYS A 210 1.18 -21.82 -26.29
C CYS A 210 1.06 -20.35 -25.92
N LEU A 211 2.13 -19.58 -26.13
CA LEU A 211 2.14 -18.13 -26.03
C LEU A 211 2.62 -17.55 -27.35
N ALA A 212 2.21 -16.33 -27.65
CA ALA A 212 2.82 -15.54 -28.70
C ALA A 212 3.18 -14.16 -28.20
N SER A 213 4.24 -13.60 -28.78
CA SER A 213 4.75 -12.30 -28.42
C SER A 213 5.33 -11.56 -29.62
N THR A 214 5.32 -10.24 -29.53
CA THR A 214 5.97 -9.34 -30.50
C THR A 214 7.36 -8.90 -30.05
N TYR A 215 7.80 -9.22 -28.81
CA TYR A 215 9.05 -8.71 -28.23
C TYR A 215 9.82 -9.68 -27.33
N ALA A 216 9.18 -10.71 -26.76
CA ALA A 216 9.80 -11.68 -25.86
C ALA A 216 9.81 -13.08 -26.49
N GLY A 217 10.97 -13.73 -26.50
CA GLY A 217 11.14 -15.06 -27.09
C GLY A 217 11.46 -16.14 -26.08
N ILE A 218 12.34 -17.07 -26.48
CA ILE A 218 12.80 -18.15 -25.60
C ILE A 218 13.91 -17.69 -24.65
N THR A 219 14.79 -16.82 -25.12
CA THR A 219 16.04 -16.44 -24.44
C THR A 219 15.90 -15.04 -23.80
N PRO A 220 16.51 -14.79 -22.63
CA PRO A 220 17.19 -15.76 -21.76
C PRO A 220 16.21 -16.75 -21.12
N GLN A 221 16.68 -17.96 -20.85
CA GLN A 221 15.92 -18.94 -20.06
C GLN A 221 16.33 -18.84 -18.59
N ASP A 222 15.38 -19.05 -17.70
CA ASP A 222 15.61 -19.20 -16.26
C ASP A 222 14.97 -20.50 -15.75
N THR A 223 15.06 -20.75 -14.43
CA THR A 223 14.36 -21.86 -13.80
C THR A 223 13.21 -21.36 -12.94
N CYS A 224 12.11 -22.11 -12.90
CA CYS A 224 10.98 -21.82 -12.03
C CYS A 224 10.55 -23.05 -11.23
N ARG A 225 10.20 -22.84 -9.96
CA ARG A 225 9.81 -23.93 -9.05
C ARG A 225 8.33 -24.29 -9.26
N ARG A 226 8.07 -25.46 -9.85
CA ARG A 226 6.71 -25.92 -10.18
C ARG A 226 6.33 -27.20 -9.44
N TRP A 227 5.05 -27.38 -9.16
CA TRP A 227 4.54 -28.64 -8.61
C TRP A 227 4.51 -29.69 -9.71
N ASN A 228 5.13 -30.84 -9.47
CA ASN A 228 5.02 -32.03 -10.30
C ASN A 228 3.93 -32.93 -9.74
N VAL A 229 2.88 -33.17 -10.55
CA VAL A 229 1.75 -34.01 -10.15
C VAL A 229 2.16 -35.48 -10.03
N LYS A 230 3.11 -35.94 -10.86
CA LYS A 230 3.60 -37.33 -10.85
C LYS A 230 4.43 -37.61 -9.60
N ASP A 231 5.39 -36.72 -9.32
CA ASP A 231 6.36 -36.92 -8.23
C ASP A 231 5.87 -36.36 -6.89
N LYS A 232 4.70 -35.69 -6.89
CA LYS A 232 4.12 -34.98 -5.73
C LYS A 232 5.13 -34.11 -4.99
N SER A 233 6.01 -33.46 -5.74
CA SER A 233 7.11 -32.65 -5.22
C SER A 233 7.26 -31.36 -6.02
N ARG A 234 8.03 -30.41 -5.48
CA ARG A 234 8.38 -29.18 -6.20
C ARG A 234 9.69 -29.42 -6.95
N VAL A 235 9.66 -29.29 -8.27
CA VAL A 235 10.81 -29.46 -9.16
C VAL A 235 11.18 -28.13 -9.82
N GLU A 236 12.45 -27.97 -10.17
CA GLU A 236 12.91 -26.86 -11.01
C GLU A 236 12.65 -27.18 -12.47
N VAL A 237 12.07 -26.23 -13.19
CA VAL A 237 11.68 -26.40 -14.60
C VAL A 237 12.25 -25.23 -15.38
N SER A 238 13.00 -25.51 -16.46
CA SER A 238 13.44 -24.47 -17.38
C SER A 238 12.25 -23.72 -17.96
N ARG A 239 12.32 -22.39 -17.91
CA ARG A 239 11.25 -21.48 -18.30
C ARG A 239 11.78 -20.47 -19.33
N PRO A 240 11.14 -20.38 -20.50
CA PRO A 240 11.41 -19.35 -21.50
C PRO A 240 11.13 -17.93 -21.00
N ALA A 241 11.87 -16.93 -21.52
CA ALA A 241 11.65 -15.51 -21.25
C ALA A 241 10.18 -15.08 -21.42
N ILE A 242 9.52 -15.49 -22.51
CA ILE A 242 8.11 -15.18 -22.78
C ILE A 242 7.16 -15.65 -21.65
N VAL A 243 7.45 -16.79 -21.02
CA VAL A 243 6.65 -17.35 -19.93
C VAL A 243 6.92 -16.58 -18.63
N TYR A 244 8.16 -16.17 -18.39
CA TYR A 244 8.50 -15.31 -17.26
C TYR A 244 7.76 -13.97 -17.36
N GLU A 245 7.93 -13.28 -18.49
CA GLU A 245 7.31 -11.98 -18.79
C GLU A 245 5.79 -12.01 -18.66
N TYR A 246 5.13 -13.00 -19.27
CA TYR A 246 3.68 -13.13 -19.18
C TYR A 246 3.19 -13.31 -17.74
N ASN A 247 3.78 -14.22 -16.98
CA ASN A 247 3.35 -14.50 -15.61
C ASN A 247 3.60 -13.31 -14.66
N ARG A 248 4.59 -12.47 -14.95
CA ARG A 248 4.91 -11.29 -14.16
C ARG A 248 3.86 -10.18 -14.32
N HIS A 249 3.24 -10.05 -15.51
CA HIS A 249 2.46 -8.86 -15.85
C HIS A 249 0.98 -9.10 -16.17
N MET A 250 0.53 -10.34 -16.41
CA MET A 250 -0.89 -10.63 -16.70
C MET A 250 -1.82 -10.42 -15.47
N GLY A 251 -1.29 -10.43 -14.25
CA GLY A 251 -2.08 -10.47 -13.01
C GLY A 251 -2.72 -9.15 -12.54
N GLY A 252 -2.64 -8.06 -13.31
CA GLY A 252 -3.13 -6.74 -12.87
C GLY A 252 -4.65 -6.70 -12.63
N VAL A 253 -5.45 -7.28 -13.53
CA VAL A 253 -6.92 -7.35 -13.35
C VAL A 253 -7.30 -8.26 -12.18
N ASP A 254 -6.62 -9.40 -12.00
CA ASP A 254 -6.87 -10.29 -10.85
C ASP A 254 -6.47 -9.64 -9.52
N LEU A 255 -5.43 -8.80 -9.51
CA LEU A 255 -5.07 -7.99 -8.35
C LEU A 255 -6.16 -6.94 -8.07
N ALA A 256 -6.70 -6.28 -9.09
CA ALA A 256 -7.82 -5.36 -8.94
C ALA A 256 -9.05 -6.07 -8.33
N ASP A 257 -9.40 -7.25 -8.84
CA ASP A 257 -10.46 -8.11 -8.29
C ASP A 257 -10.21 -8.43 -6.81
N MET A 258 -8.99 -8.87 -6.48
CA MET A 258 -8.60 -9.17 -5.11
C MET A 258 -8.77 -7.96 -4.19
N LEU A 259 -8.25 -6.79 -4.59
CA LEU A 259 -8.29 -5.55 -3.80
C LEU A 259 -9.72 -5.07 -3.54
N VAL A 260 -10.63 -5.26 -4.50
CA VAL A 260 -12.07 -4.97 -4.34
C VAL A 260 -12.76 -5.99 -3.43
N GLU A 261 -12.36 -7.26 -3.50
CA GLU A 261 -12.91 -8.34 -2.68
C GLU A 261 -12.35 -8.40 -1.26
N ILE A 262 -11.28 -7.66 -0.92
CA ILE A 262 -10.82 -7.57 0.47
C ILE A 262 -11.99 -7.05 1.31
N LYS A 263 -12.55 -7.95 2.13
CA LYS A 263 -13.55 -7.60 3.13
C LYS A 263 -12.83 -7.17 4.38
N ALA A 264 -13.40 -6.19 5.06
CA ALA A 264 -13.02 -5.94 6.44
C ALA A 264 -13.18 -7.26 7.19
N LYS A 265 -12.11 -7.72 7.84
CA LYS A 265 -12.29 -8.61 8.98
C LYS A 265 -13.26 -7.94 9.95
N LYS A 266 -14.01 -8.71 10.71
CA LYS A 266 -14.95 -8.12 11.69
C LYS A 266 -14.18 -7.69 12.95
N PRO A 267 -14.66 -6.68 13.68
CA PRO A 267 -14.11 -6.36 15.00
C PRO A 267 -14.06 -7.62 15.87
N GLY A 268 -12.88 -7.95 16.40
CA GLY A 268 -12.62 -9.15 17.23
C GLY A 268 -12.09 -10.38 16.48
N GLU A 269 -11.93 -10.33 15.15
CA GLU A 269 -11.20 -11.35 14.39
C GLU A 269 -9.70 -11.02 14.36
N GLN A 270 -8.83 -12.02 14.54
CA GLN A 270 -7.37 -11.81 14.53
C GLN A 270 -6.89 -11.13 13.24
N GLY A 271 -6.14 -10.04 13.38
CA GLY A 271 -5.68 -9.20 12.27
C GLY A 271 -6.75 -8.26 11.72
N PHE A 272 -7.77 -7.93 12.54
CA PHE A 272 -8.76 -6.91 12.22
C PHE A 272 -8.09 -5.56 11.98
N ASP A 273 -8.42 -4.95 10.85
CA ASP A 273 -7.82 -3.72 10.40
C ASP A 273 -8.89 -2.75 9.90
N LYS A 274 -9.06 -1.60 10.56
CA LYS A 274 -10.01 -0.55 10.12
C LYS A 274 -9.54 0.19 8.87
N LEU A 275 -8.25 0.13 8.59
CA LEU A 275 -7.57 0.77 7.47
C LEU A 275 -7.29 -0.19 6.32
N TYR A 276 -7.80 -1.44 6.36
CA TYR A 276 -7.47 -2.48 5.39
C TYR A 276 -7.59 -2.03 3.92
N LYS A 277 -8.57 -1.17 3.61
CA LYS A 277 -8.80 -0.63 2.26
C LYS A 277 -7.67 0.28 1.76
N ILE A 278 -7.05 1.02 2.67
CA ILE A 278 -5.96 1.95 2.36
C ILE A 278 -4.61 1.42 2.79
N ARG A 279 -4.56 0.24 3.42
CA ARG A 279 -3.32 -0.39 3.91
C ARG A 279 -2.27 -0.56 2.80
N PRO A 280 -2.62 -0.99 1.57
CA PRO A 280 -1.63 -1.06 0.48
C PRO A 280 -1.01 0.31 0.15
N PHE A 281 -1.84 1.37 0.15
CA PHE A 281 -1.38 2.73 -0.09
C PHE A 281 -0.48 3.25 1.05
N LEU A 282 -0.87 3.03 2.31
CA LEU A 282 -0.04 3.40 3.47
C LEU A 282 1.30 2.66 3.44
N GLY A 283 1.29 1.36 3.13
CA GLY A 283 2.51 0.57 2.97
C GLY A 283 3.41 1.08 1.85
N HIS A 284 2.83 1.52 0.74
CA HIS A 284 3.59 2.15 -0.34
C HIS A 284 4.27 3.44 0.13
N ILE A 285 3.57 4.33 0.86
CA ILE A 285 4.17 5.55 1.41
C ILE A 285 5.33 5.20 2.35
N CYS A 286 5.11 4.31 3.32
CA CYS A 286 6.17 3.87 4.24
C CYS A 286 7.37 3.30 3.49
N SER A 287 7.15 2.53 2.41
CA SER A 287 8.24 2.00 1.58
C SER A 287 9.08 3.09 0.92
N LYS A 288 8.48 4.24 0.59
CA LYS A 288 9.19 5.39 0.05
C LYS A 288 10.02 6.12 1.09
N PHE A 289 9.58 6.15 2.35
CA PHE A 289 10.40 6.70 3.43
C PHE A 289 11.66 5.87 3.69
N LEU A 290 11.65 4.57 3.39
CA LEU A 290 12.82 3.69 3.50
C LEU A 290 13.91 3.98 2.45
N GLU A 291 13.56 4.65 1.35
CA GLU A 291 14.52 5.07 0.32
C GLU A 291 15.38 6.26 0.78
N VAL A 292 14.98 6.95 1.86
CA VAL A 292 15.70 8.09 2.44
C VAL A 292 16.61 7.63 3.57
N THR A 293 17.87 8.02 3.53
CA THR A 293 18.84 7.72 4.59
C THR A 293 18.35 8.27 5.94
N PRO A 294 18.23 7.43 6.99
CA PRO A 294 17.79 7.89 8.30
C PRO A 294 18.79 8.87 8.94
N GLU A 295 18.26 9.92 9.58
CA GLU A 295 19.06 10.82 10.40
C GLU A 295 19.52 10.14 11.70
N GLU A 296 20.62 10.58 12.33
CA GLU A 296 21.11 9.96 13.57
C GLU A 296 20.11 10.10 14.74
N HIS A 297 19.35 11.20 14.78
CA HIS A 297 18.47 11.56 15.90
C HIS A 297 16.99 11.49 15.47
N HIS A 298 16.20 10.69 16.18
CA HIS A 298 14.79 10.48 15.88
C HIS A 298 13.88 10.82 17.05
N SER A 299 12.93 11.71 16.83
CA SER A 299 11.82 11.96 17.75
C SER A 299 10.63 11.09 17.41
N ILE A 300 9.96 10.54 18.42
CA ILE A 300 8.70 9.83 18.30
C ILE A 300 7.66 10.57 19.12
N ASP A 301 6.59 10.98 18.44
CA ASP A 301 5.46 11.67 19.06
C ASP A 301 4.19 11.47 18.21
N GLU A 302 3.13 12.16 18.61
CA GLU A 302 1.82 12.11 18.02
C GLU A 302 1.63 13.29 17.08
N GLN A 303 1.20 13.01 15.87
CA GLN A 303 0.87 13.97 14.84
C GLN A 303 -0.65 14.04 14.62
N MET A 304 -1.16 15.22 14.25
CA MET A 304 -2.57 15.37 13.84
C MET A 304 -2.67 15.70 12.36
N ILE A 305 -3.25 14.78 11.57
CA ILE A 305 -3.60 15.06 10.18
C ILE A 305 -4.98 15.73 10.14
N PRO A 306 -5.11 16.99 9.65
CA PRO A 306 -6.39 17.68 9.58
C PRO A 306 -7.43 16.89 8.78
N PHE A 307 -8.57 16.58 9.42
CA PHE A 307 -9.66 15.86 8.75
C PHE A 307 -11.04 16.31 9.26
N LYS A 308 -11.86 16.82 8.34
CA LYS A 308 -13.20 17.36 8.66
C LYS A 308 -14.35 16.38 8.34
N GLY A 309 -14.07 15.26 7.68
CA GLY A 309 -15.07 14.27 7.30
C GLY A 309 -15.62 13.46 8.47
N ARG A 310 -16.65 12.65 8.21
CA ARG A 310 -17.17 11.66 9.16
C ARG A 310 -16.31 10.40 9.09
N SER A 311 -15.57 10.10 10.15
CA SER A 311 -14.80 8.86 10.30
C SER A 311 -14.80 8.42 11.76
N ASN A 312 -14.90 7.11 11.99
CA ASN A 312 -14.78 6.51 13.33
C ASN A 312 -13.34 6.57 13.87
N LEU A 313 -12.37 6.98 13.04
CA LEU A 313 -10.97 7.17 13.42
C LEU A 313 -10.68 8.59 13.89
N ARG A 314 -11.62 9.51 13.72
CA ARG A 314 -11.43 10.91 14.08
C ARG A 314 -11.20 11.06 15.58
N GLN A 315 -10.12 11.76 15.94
CA GLN A 315 -9.73 12.05 17.31
C GLN A 315 -9.80 13.55 17.60
N TYR A 316 -9.85 13.88 18.89
CA TYR A 316 -9.72 15.24 19.41
C TYR A 316 -8.48 15.33 20.30
N LEU A 317 -7.52 16.18 19.92
CA LEU A 317 -6.32 16.45 20.70
C LEU A 317 -6.29 17.95 21.06
N PRO A 318 -6.61 18.34 22.31
CA PRO A 318 -6.81 19.73 22.67
C PRO A 318 -5.54 20.59 22.62
N LYS A 319 -4.37 19.95 22.71
CA LYS A 319 -3.05 20.61 22.78
C LYS A 319 -2.39 20.82 21.41
N LYS A 320 -2.91 20.21 20.34
CA LYS A 320 -2.37 20.38 18.99
C LYS A 320 -2.99 21.61 18.31
N PRO A 321 -2.27 22.30 17.41
CA PRO A 321 -2.81 23.48 16.72
C PRO A 321 -4.05 23.10 15.91
N THR A 322 -3.95 22.04 15.12
CA THR A 322 -5.10 21.31 14.60
C THR A 322 -5.67 20.36 15.67
N LYS A 323 -6.83 20.70 16.25
CA LYS A 323 -7.44 19.92 17.35
C LYS A 323 -8.23 18.69 16.91
N TRP A 324 -8.76 18.69 15.70
CA TRP A 324 -9.62 17.62 15.18
C TRP A 324 -9.04 17.03 13.89
N GLY A 325 -8.90 15.71 13.85
CA GLY A 325 -8.36 15.04 12.69
C GLY A 325 -8.12 13.55 12.90
N ILE A 326 -7.20 12.99 12.13
CA ILE A 326 -6.72 11.62 12.31
C ILE A 326 -5.42 11.68 13.10
N LYS A 327 -5.42 11.04 14.28
CA LYS A 327 -4.21 10.90 15.10
C LYS A 327 -3.29 9.88 14.44
N VAL A 328 -2.01 10.23 14.34
CA VAL A 328 -0.94 9.39 13.82
C VAL A 328 0.20 9.39 14.83
N PHE A 329 0.86 8.25 15.04
CA PHE A 329 2.14 8.19 15.74
C PHE A 329 3.23 8.28 14.70
N THR A 330 4.19 9.17 14.89
CA THR A 330 5.15 9.56 13.85
C THR A 330 6.55 9.49 14.40
N ARG A 331 7.47 8.95 13.60
CA ARG A 331 8.93 9.05 13.81
C ARG A 331 9.50 10.06 12.83
N ALA A 332 10.10 11.13 13.34
CA ALA A 332 10.70 12.17 12.53
C ALA A 332 12.16 12.46 12.92
N GLY A 333 12.98 12.83 11.94
CA GLY A 333 14.34 13.32 12.13
C GLY A 333 14.38 14.75 12.67
N VAL A 334 15.58 15.27 12.94
CA VAL A 334 15.74 16.65 13.44
C VAL A 334 15.42 17.69 12.38
N SER A 335 15.47 17.32 11.10
CA SER A 335 15.02 18.17 9.99
C SER A 335 13.50 18.34 9.92
N GLY A 336 12.73 17.54 10.66
CA GLY A 336 11.29 17.43 10.51
C GLY A 336 10.86 16.43 9.43
N PHE A 337 11.81 15.76 8.76
CA PHE A 337 11.47 14.69 7.81
C PHE A 337 10.85 13.49 8.53
N VAL A 338 9.68 13.05 8.06
CA VAL A 338 8.98 11.87 8.58
C VAL A 338 9.57 10.61 7.99
N HIS A 339 10.12 9.75 8.84
CA HIS A 339 10.75 8.49 8.41
C HIS A 339 9.85 7.26 8.61
N ASP A 340 8.83 7.34 9.47
CA ASP A 340 7.85 6.27 9.65
C ASP A 340 6.61 6.81 10.37
N PHE A 341 5.48 6.13 10.21
CA PHE A 341 4.25 6.48 10.92
C PHE A 341 3.27 5.31 11.07
N GLU A 342 2.44 5.39 12.11
CA GLU A 342 1.37 4.45 12.37
C GLU A 342 0.07 5.19 12.72
N VAL A 343 -0.99 4.95 11.94
CA VAL A 343 -2.28 5.61 12.16
C VAL A 343 -2.99 5.00 13.37
N TYR A 344 -3.46 5.85 14.28
CA TYR A 344 -4.23 5.42 15.44
C TYR A 344 -5.62 4.92 15.03
N GLN A 345 -5.91 3.65 15.33
CA GLN A 345 -7.17 3.00 14.92
C GLN A 345 -8.25 2.96 16.02
N GLY A 346 -7.97 3.48 17.22
CA GLY A 346 -8.88 3.43 18.38
C GLY A 346 -8.46 2.42 19.45
N LYS A 347 -9.29 2.27 20.48
CA LYS A 347 -9.08 1.33 21.59
C LYS A 347 -9.30 -0.11 21.10
N GLY A 348 -8.41 -1.04 21.43
CA GLY A 348 -8.51 -2.47 21.09
C GLY A 348 -7.97 -2.87 19.71
N THR A 349 -7.48 -1.93 18.91
CA THR A 349 -6.79 -2.20 17.63
C THR A 349 -5.27 -2.14 17.73
N LEU A 350 -4.76 -1.81 18.92
CA LEU A 350 -3.35 -1.77 19.28
C LEU A 350 -3.21 -2.77 20.43
N GLY A 351 -2.47 -3.87 20.23
CA GLY A 351 -2.29 -4.90 21.26
C GLY A 351 -2.38 -6.35 20.79
N GLU A 352 -3.11 -6.65 19.71
CA GLU A 352 -3.32 -8.06 19.27
C GLU A 352 -2.04 -8.70 18.70
N ASP A 353 -1.11 -7.88 18.20
CA ASP A 353 0.21 -8.28 17.69
C ASP A 353 1.35 -7.54 18.42
N ASP A 354 1.19 -7.26 19.73
CA ASP A 354 2.25 -6.60 20.49
C ASP A 354 3.52 -7.47 20.50
N ILE A 355 4.63 -6.87 20.06
CA ILE A 355 5.95 -7.50 19.98
C ILE A 355 6.40 -7.90 21.40
N GLU A 356 6.09 -7.05 22.38
CA GLU A 356 6.43 -7.23 23.79
C GLU A 356 5.23 -6.84 24.66
N PRO A 357 4.36 -7.80 25.04
CA PRO A 357 3.11 -7.53 25.77
C PRO A 357 3.30 -6.73 27.07
N ASP A 358 4.43 -6.90 27.74
CA ASP A 358 4.73 -6.24 29.01
C ASP A 358 5.10 -4.75 28.91
N LEU A 359 5.38 -4.24 27.71
CA LEU A 359 5.74 -2.82 27.52
C LEU A 359 4.51 -1.91 27.45
N GLY A 360 3.32 -2.50 27.25
CA GLY A 360 2.10 -1.78 26.95
C GLY A 360 2.13 -1.09 25.59
N VAL A 361 1.02 -0.43 25.26
CA VAL A 361 0.77 0.14 23.92
C VAL A 361 1.84 1.15 23.50
N GLY A 362 2.23 2.07 24.40
CA GLY A 362 3.21 3.11 24.09
C GLY A 362 4.60 2.55 23.72
N GLY A 363 5.07 1.54 24.46
CA GLY A 363 6.36 0.92 24.16
C GLY A 363 6.34 0.10 22.88
N ASN A 364 5.25 -0.62 22.61
CA ASN A 364 5.11 -1.38 21.36
C ASN A 364 5.02 -0.48 20.11
N ILE A 365 4.39 0.69 20.22
CA ILE A 365 4.41 1.69 19.13
C ILE A 365 5.84 2.13 18.84
N VAL A 366 6.63 2.44 19.89
CA VAL A 366 8.05 2.81 19.71
C VAL A 366 8.80 1.68 19.00
N LEU A 367 8.64 0.42 19.43
CA LEU A 367 9.30 -0.72 18.79
C LEU A 367 8.92 -0.89 17.32
N ARG A 368 7.65 -0.71 16.96
CA ARG A 368 7.20 -0.79 15.55
C ARG A 368 7.78 0.35 14.72
N LEU A 369 7.73 1.58 15.22
CA LEU A 369 8.26 2.74 14.50
C LEU A 369 9.77 2.73 14.32
N ILE A 370 10.53 2.00 15.15
CA ILE A 370 12.00 1.84 14.96
C ILE A 370 12.38 0.56 14.24
N SER A 371 11.43 -0.34 13.95
CA SER A 371 11.71 -1.63 13.30
C SER A 371 12.37 -1.50 11.92
N THR A 372 12.22 -0.33 11.31
CA THR A 372 12.82 0.04 10.02
C THR A 372 14.24 0.58 10.12
N LEU A 373 14.79 0.82 11.33
CA LEU A 373 16.18 1.22 11.52
C LEU A 373 17.08 -0.01 11.68
N PRO A 374 18.28 -0.01 11.07
CA PRO A 374 19.26 -1.04 11.35
C PRO A 374 19.75 -0.95 12.80
N GLU A 375 19.73 -2.09 13.50
CA GLU A 375 20.23 -2.19 14.88
C GLU A 375 21.73 -1.88 14.94
N LYS A 376 22.20 -1.38 16.10
CA LYS A 376 23.62 -1.13 16.41
C LYS A 376 24.33 -0.08 15.55
N MET A 377 23.58 0.78 14.86
CA MET A 377 24.09 1.92 14.08
C MET A 377 24.06 3.26 14.86
N ASN A 378 23.86 3.20 16.19
CA ASN A 378 23.85 4.37 17.08
C ASN A 378 22.75 5.41 16.81
N TYR A 379 21.61 5.00 16.23
CA TYR A 379 20.44 5.87 16.12
C TYR A 379 19.84 6.17 17.49
N LYS A 380 19.69 7.47 17.80
CA LYS A 380 19.23 7.96 19.09
C LYS A 380 17.74 8.27 19.06
N ILE A 381 16.98 7.71 20.00
CA ILE A 381 15.51 7.82 20.02
C ILE A 381 15.05 8.72 21.18
N TYR A 382 14.19 9.67 20.88
CA TYR A 382 13.62 10.63 21.82
C TYR A 382 12.09 10.48 21.84
N PHE A 383 11.49 10.43 23.02
CA PHE A 383 10.04 10.31 23.15
C PHE A 383 9.52 10.95 24.44
N ASP A 384 8.24 11.30 24.45
CA ASP A 384 7.58 11.94 25.57
C ASP A 384 7.19 10.94 26.69
N ASN A 385 6.46 11.43 27.70
CA ASN A 385 6.05 10.62 28.84
C ASN A 385 4.96 9.59 28.53
N TRP A 386 4.23 9.73 27.42
CA TRP A 386 3.19 8.78 27.04
C TRP A 386 3.83 7.46 26.67
N PHE A 387 4.89 7.51 25.85
CA PHE A 387 5.66 6.35 25.40
C PHE A 387 6.66 5.83 26.45
N SER A 388 7.19 6.69 27.32
CA SER A 388 8.37 6.35 28.15
C SER A 388 8.13 5.35 29.29
N SER A 389 8.86 4.23 29.31
CA SER A 389 8.99 3.37 30.49
C SER A 389 10.43 2.91 30.70
N LEU A 390 10.82 2.61 31.95
CA LEU A 390 12.16 2.11 32.23
C LEU A 390 12.42 0.77 31.54
N LYS A 391 11.40 -0.11 31.46
CA LYS A 391 11.50 -1.39 30.75
C LYS A 391 11.74 -1.19 29.25
N LEU A 392 11.05 -0.23 28.62
CA LEU A 392 11.28 0.13 27.22
C LEU A 392 12.72 0.62 27.01
N MET A 393 13.21 1.53 27.85
CA MET A 393 14.55 2.09 27.72
C MET A 393 15.65 1.02 27.84
N SER A 394 15.51 0.09 28.79
CA SER A 394 16.42 -1.05 28.93
C SER A 394 16.42 -1.93 27.67
N LEU A 395 15.25 -2.21 27.10
CA LEU A 395 15.14 -3.01 25.87
C LEU A 395 15.74 -2.30 24.66
N LEU A 396 15.47 -1.00 24.49
CA LEU A 396 16.05 -0.20 23.40
C LEU A 396 17.58 -0.20 23.47
N LYS A 397 18.15 -0.11 24.68
CA LYS A 397 19.59 -0.22 24.88
C LYS A 397 20.14 -1.58 24.43
N ILE A 398 19.47 -2.68 24.79
CA ILE A 398 19.85 -4.05 24.35
C ILE A 398 19.84 -4.16 22.82
N LYS A 399 18.85 -3.54 22.18
CA LYS A 399 18.72 -3.46 20.72
C LYS A 399 19.69 -2.49 20.03
N GLY A 400 20.53 -1.80 20.80
CA GLY A 400 21.52 -0.84 20.26
C GLY A 400 20.93 0.50 19.85
N PHE A 401 19.80 0.91 20.44
CA PHE A 401 19.16 2.21 20.27
C PHE A 401 19.29 3.03 21.55
N PRO A 402 20.30 3.92 21.65
CA PRO A 402 20.36 4.85 22.76
C PRO A 402 19.12 5.74 22.79
N CYS A 403 18.59 6.07 23.97
CA CYS A 403 17.38 6.86 24.07
C CYS A 403 17.37 7.85 25.23
N ILE A 404 16.50 8.86 25.11
CA ILE A 404 16.10 9.78 26.18
C ILE A 404 14.59 9.95 26.15
N GLY A 405 13.94 9.84 27.31
CA GLY A 405 12.51 10.14 27.42
C GLY A 405 12.14 10.80 28.73
N THR A 406 11.08 11.60 28.72
CA THR A 406 10.52 12.16 29.95
C THR A 406 9.69 11.12 30.68
N LEU A 407 9.77 11.02 32.01
CA LEU A 407 9.01 10.04 32.78
C LEU A 407 7.93 10.71 33.62
N ASN A 408 6.74 10.09 33.63
CA ASN A 408 5.72 10.43 34.61
C ASN A 408 6.18 9.97 36.00
N LYS A 409 6.07 10.87 36.99
CA LYS A 409 6.46 10.62 38.40
C LYS A 409 5.79 9.36 38.98
N ALA A 410 4.56 9.04 38.57
CA ALA A 410 3.87 7.84 39.00
C ALA A 410 4.59 6.53 38.57
N ARG A 411 5.33 6.57 37.45
CA ARG A 411 6.13 5.44 36.93
C ARG A 411 7.47 5.27 37.67
N LEU A 412 7.80 6.17 38.60
CA LEU A 412 9.03 6.17 39.39
C LEU A 412 8.80 5.81 40.87
N LYS A 413 7.65 5.21 41.20
CA LYS A 413 7.35 4.79 42.57
C LYS A 413 8.39 3.78 43.06
N GLY A 414 9.04 4.07 44.19
CA GLY A 414 10.11 3.24 44.75
C GLY A 414 11.53 3.62 44.28
N CYS A 415 11.67 4.54 43.30
CA CYS A 415 12.97 5.11 42.98
C CYS A 415 13.37 6.11 44.09
N PRO A 416 14.55 5.97 44.74
CA PRO A 416 14.92 6.76 45.90
C PRO A 416 15.39 8.17 45.53
N LEU A 417 14.67 8.88 44.66
CA LEU A 417 14.93 10.27 44.30
C LEU A 417 14.36 11.24 45.34
N LEU A 418 14.94 12.43 45.45
CA LEU A 418 14.41 13.53 46.25
C LEU A 418 12.96 13.82 45.87
N THR A 419 12.13 14.06 46.88
CA THR A 419 10.73 14.44 46.72
C THR A 419 10.59 15.82 46.08
N ASP A 420 9.41 16.14 45.54
CA ASP A 420 9.16 17.47 44.98
C ASP A 420 9.28 18.58 46.03
N GLY A 421 8.92 18.29 47.28
CA GLY A 421 9.07 19.22 48.40
C GLY A 421 10.53 19.52 48.71
N GLU A 422 11.38 18.49 48.75
CA GLU A 422 12.82 18.65 48.96
C GLU A 422 13.49 19.38 47.80
N MET A 423 13.14 19.05 46.55
CA MET A 423 13.65 19.74 45.37
C MET A 423 13.28 21.23 45.42
N LYS A 424 12.03 21.58 45.75
CA LYS A 424 11.57 23.00 45.79
C LYS A 424 12.28 23.88 46.83
N LYS A 425 12.96 23.29 47.81
CA LYS A 425 13.81 24.01 48.78
C LYS A 425 15.20 24.34 48.22
N ARG A 426 15.58 23.77 47.08
CA ARG A 426 16.87 23.98 46.43
C ARG A 426 16.78 25.04 45.35
N GLU A 427 17.94 25.49 44.89
CA GLU A 427 18.03 26.47 43.81
C GLU A 427 17.58 25.87 42.47
N ARG A 428 16.95 26.71 41.64
CA ARG A 428 16.55 26.33 40.28
C ARG A 428 17.79 25.90 39.49
N GLY A 429 17.69 24.81 38.76
CA GLY A 429 18.81 24.17 38.07
C GLY A 429 19.38 22.96 38.80
N THR A 430 19.03 22.78 40.08
CA THR A 430 19.46 21.61 40.85
C THR A 430 18.93 20.31 40.22
N SER A 431 19.80 19.30 40.16
CA SER A 431 19.46 17.94 39.70
C SER A 431 19.68 16.92 40.81
N ASP A 432 18.83 15.89 40.84
CA ASP A 432 19.04 14.64 41.58
C ASP A 432 18.94 13.46 40.61
N TYR A 433 19.73 12.41 40.79
CA TYR A 433 19.76 11.30 39.83
C TYR A 433 20.04 9.95 40.47
N ARG A 434 19.50 8.89 39.86
CA ARG A 434 19.82 7.50 40.20
C ARG A 434 20.20 6.76 38.93
N THR A 435 21.22 5.92 39.00
CA THR A 435 21.62 5.04 37.91
C THR A 435 21.35 3.61 38.35
N ASP A 436 20.58 2.88 37.54
CA ASP A 436 20.44 1.45 37.74
C ASP A 436 21.70 0.75 37.23
N ILE A 437 22.38 0.00 38.09
CA ILE A 437 23.67 -0.63 37.78
C ILE A 437 23.50 -1.74 36.73
N HIS A 438 22.35 -2.41 36.73
CA HIS A 438 22.10 -3.55 35.84
C HIS A 438 21.76 -3.13 34.41
N SER A 439 20.79 -2.21 34.24
CA SER A 439 20.43 -1.70 32.91
C SER A 439 21.36 -0.57 32.44
N GLY A 440 22.06 0.10 33.36
CA GLY A 440 22.80 1.33 33.08
C GLY A 440 21.89 2.46 32.57
N VAL A 441 20.61 2.44 32.94
CA VAL A 441 19.67 3.55 32.71
C VAL A 441 19.84 4.54 33.85
N ILE A 442 20.03 5.81 33.50
CA ILE A 442 20.07 6.92 34.45
C ILE A 442 18.73 7.65 34.45
N VAL A 443 18.18 7.89 35.64
CA VAL A 443 17.00 8.72 35.87
C VAL A 443 17.46 10.02 36.50
N VAL A 444 17.14 11.15 35.90
CA VAL A 444 17.48 12.49 36.36
C VAL A 444 16.21 13.28 36.64
N LYS A 445 16.13 13.85 37.85
CA LYS A 445 15.12 14.80 38.27
C LYS A 445 15.72 16.19 38.31
N TRP A 446 15.27 17.09 37.45
CA TRP A 446 15.77 18.46 37.32
C TRP A 446 14.71 19.48 37.78
N LEU A 447 15.14 20.47 38.56
CA LEU A 447 14.26 21.54 39.04
C LEU A 447 14.32 22.76 38.11
N ASP A 448 13.26 22.96 37.33
CA ASP A 448 13.01 24.22 36.63
C ASP A 448 11.99 25.07 37.42
N ASN A 449 10.97 25.65 36.77
CA ASN A 449 9.82 26.19 37.48
C ASN A 449 9.06 25.07 38.23
N ASN A 450 9.08 23.86 37.68
CA ASN A 450 8.61 22.63 38.29
C ASN A 450 9.65 21.52 38.08
N THR A 451 9.55 20.45 38.87
CA THR A 451 10.42 19.28 38.70
C THR A 451 10.02 18.47 37.47
N VAL A 452 11.01 18.14 36.65
CA VAL A 452 10.86 17.26 35.47
C VAL A 452 11.75 16.03 35.68
N CYS A 453 11.23 14.86 35.34
CA CYS A 453 12.00 13.62 35.38
C CYS A 453 12.29 13.18 33.94
N LEU A 454 13.56 12.88 33.65
CA LEU A 454 14.00 12.27 32.40
C LEU A 454 14.73 10.98 32.74
N ALA A 455 14.72 10.04 31.81
CA ALA A 455 15.62 8.90 31.86
C ALA A 455 16.32 8.72 30.52
N SER A 456 17.54 8.21 30.59
CA SER A 456 18.39 8.00 29.43
C SER A 456 19.25 6.76 29.59
N THR A 457 19.65 6.20 28.45
CA THR A 457 20.61 5.10 28.37
C THR A 457 22.04 5.58 28.08
N TYR A 458 22.25 6.88 27.82
CA TYR A 458 23.55 7.41 27.38
C TYR A 458 23.91 8.83 27.88
N ALA A 459 22.94 9.66 28.26
CA ALA A 459 23.16 11.03 28.73
C ALA A 459 22.81 11.18 30.21
N GLY A 460 23.70 11.79 30.99
CA GLY A 460 23.54 11.95 32.44
C GLY A 460 23.44 13.40 32.90
N ILE A 461 23.99 13.67 34.09
CA ILE A 461 24.01 15.02 34.68
C ILE A 461 25.22 15.87 34.27
N THR A 462 26.23 15.28 33.64
CA THR A 462 27.49 15.94 33.25
C THR A 462 27.80 15.71 31.77
N PRO A 463 28.35 16.70 31.04
CA PRO A 463 28.63 18.06 31.50
C PRO A 463 27.34 18.86 31.80
N GLN A 464 27.49 19.98 32.49
CA GLN A 464 26.40 20.94 32.71
C GLN A 464 26.70 22.21 31.91
N ASP A 465 25.66 22.78 31.31
CA ASP A 465 25.72 24.10 30.69
C ASP A 465 24.74 25.06 31.38
N THR A 466 24.72 26.31 30.92
CA THR A 466 23.79 27.31 31.42
C THR A 466 22.78 27.66 30.34
N CYS A 467 21.49 27.69 30.70
CA CYS A 467 20.42 28.07 29.78
C CYS A 467 19.57 29.22 30.34
N ARG A 468 19.08 30.10 29.46
CA ARG A 468 18.19 31.19 29.83
C ARG A 468 16.74 30.72 29.90
N ARG A 469 16.12 30.79 31.08
CA ARG A 469 14.73 30.37 31.30
C ARG A 469 13.91 31.46 31.96
N TRP A 470 12.65 31.60 31.56
CA TRP A 470 11.69 32.48 32.23
C TRP A 470 11.41 31.98 33.65
N ASN A 471 11.61 32.83 34.65
CA ASN A 471 11.30 32.54 36.05
C ASN A 471 9.94 33.15 36.42
N VAL A 472 8.99 32.30 36.78
CA VAL A 472 7.63 32.76 37.13
C VAL A 472 7.62 33.61 38.40
N LYS A 473 8.51 33.31 39.36
CA LYS A 473 8.59 34.05 40.64
C LYS A 473 9.19 35.44 40.47
N VAL A 474 10.25 35.54 39.68
CA VAL A 474 11.01 36.79 39.48
C VAL A 474 10.50 37.59 38.26
N LYS A 475 9.65 36.99 37.42
CA LYS A 475 9.10 37.58 36.18
C LYS A 475 10.20 38.11 35.24
N SER A 476 11.33 37.41 35.18
CA SER A 476 12.47 37.74 34.32
C SER A 476 13.14 36.47 33.80
N ARG A 477 13.99 36.59 32.76
CA ARG A 477 14.84 35.49 32.31
C ARG A 477 16.06 35.38 33.21
N VAL A 478 16.27 34.20 33.78
CA VAL A 478 17.41 33.88 34.63
C VAL A 478 18.26 32.79 33.99
N GLU A 479 19.53 32.75 34.37
CA GLU A 479 20.45 31.68 34.02
C GLU A 479 20.24 30.49 34.95
N VAL A 480 20.13 29.31 34.36
CA VAL A 480 19.83 28.07 35.06
C VAL A 480 20.80 27.00 34.61
N SER A 481 21.50 26.37 35.56
CA SER A 481 22.31 25.19 35.27
C SER A 481 21.43 24.08 34.72
N ARG A 482 21.83 23.52 33.58
CA ARG A 482 21.12 22.49 32.85
C ARG A 482 22.03 21.29 32.63
N PRO A 483 21.61 20.10 33.07
CA PRO A 483 22.36 18.87 32.80
C PRO A 483 22.27 18.46 31.33
N VAL A 484 23.31 17.79 30.81
CA VAL A 484 23.37 17.36 29.40
C VAL A 484 22.15 16.55 28.95
N ILE A 485 21.56 15.71 29.80
CA ILE A 485 20.32 14.97 29.47
C ILE A 485 19.15 15.91 29.08
N VAL A 486 19.03 17.05 29.76
CA VAL A 486 17.99 18.05 29.47
C VAL A 486 18.35 18.85 28.21
N TYR A 487 19.64 19.10 27.97
CA TYR A 487 20.09 19.72 26.73
C TYR A 487 19.76 18.85 25.51
N GLU A 488 20.23 17.60 25.53
CA GLU A 488 20.03 16.63 24.44
C GLU A 488 18.54 16.41 24.15
N TYR A 489 17.72 16.23 25.19
CA TYR A 489 16.28 16.06 25.01
C TYR A 489 15.63 17.28 24.33
N ASN A 490 15.90 18.49 24.82
CA ASN A 490 15.30 19.70 24.25
C ASN A 490 15.76 19.97 22.80
N ARG A 491 16.97 19.53 22.43
CA ARG A 491 17.52 19.71 21.09
C ARG A 491 16.89 18.78 20.07
N HIS A 492 16.51 17.56 20.47
CA HIS A 492 16.18 16.49 19.52
C HIS A 492 14.74 15.97 19.58
N MET A 493 13.96 16.29 20.62
CA MET A 493 12.56 15.85 20.72
C MET A 493 11.63 16.55 19.71
N GLY A 494 11.97 17.75 19.22
CA GLY A 494 11.07 18.61 18.44
C GLY A 494 10.89 18.25 16.96
N GLY A 495 11.39 17.11 16.49
CA GLY A 495 11.33 16.74 15.06
C GLY A 495 9.89 16.54 14.56
N VAL A 496 9.03 15.86 15.34
CA VAL A 496 7.61 15.67 14.97
C VAL A 496 6.84 16.99 15.01
N ASP A 497 7.11 17.86 15.99
CA ASP A 497 6.49 19.19 16.05
C ASP A 497 6.93 20.08 14.86
N LEU A 498 8.19 19.96 14.43
CA LEU A 498 8.68 20.63 13.23
C LEU A 498 8.00 20.09 11.97
N ALA A 499 7.82 18.77 11.87
CA ALA A 499 7.05 18.16 10.80
C ALA A 499 5.62 18.73 10.75
N ASP A 500 4.93 18.82 11.90
CA ASP A 500 3.61 19.43 12.01
C ASP A 500 3.58 20.88 11.49
N MET A 501 4.57 21.70 11.87
CA MET A 501 4.65 23.09 11.43
C MET A 501 4.92 23.26 9.92
N LEU A 502 5.56 22.29 9.27
CA LEU A 502 5.86 22.36 7.83
C LEU A 502 4.66 22.03 6.93
N VAL A 503 3.61 21.41 7.49
CA VAL A 503 2.38 21.04 6.76
C VAL A 503 1.18 21.91 7.09
N GLU A 504 1.30 22.83 8.06
CA GLU A 504 0.34 23.91 8.34
C GLU A 504 0.63 25.15 7.50
#